data_AF-A0A965J010-F1
#
_entry.id   AF-A0A965J010-F1
#
_cell.length_a   1.000
_cell.length_b   1.000
_cell.length_c   1.000
_cell.angle_alpha   90.00
_cell.angle_beta   90.00
_cell.angle_gamma   90.00
#
_symmetry.space_group_name_H-M   'P 1'
#
loop_
_entity.id
_entity.type
_entity.pdbx_description
1 polymer ?
#
loop_
_entity_poly.entity_id
_entity_poly.type
_entity_poly.pdbx_seq_one_letter_code
_entity_poly.pdbx_strand_id
1 'polypeptide(L)'
;MSTSPIRPLHKTSSTLESLLVWLGKTGRGGKDSKVAYDYIMATYAGMGLVDFNFTVHNSCTPVLSIATAPLTFKDAPVSGLPKATDLEVVLYQKAAIRSGEYANNPWLQEMPDPITKVTWDNYITMNPKEMEDAGYATTYDQENGLNLATLTVNGKSVTLPVYPMPGQALKTVGVALGYGRGANGEKIGKSAFQTKEYGGHVTDENGNPKPIGANVFSMAKFENGTYNYTNAGSLASADGEYLIAATQIHHTVMARHSIIRETTLGIYKHNGKEAYNPAHTLQKLDEHGNHVNVPVSEFDLWEEHPVEVVGHRWAMTIDLSSCIGCGSCLIACQSENNVPVVGKDEVRRGREMHWLRIDRYFSSDEEATIGTRKSDDINYGNAEHPSLNPKVVHMPMMCHHCNHAPCER
;
A
#
# COMPACT_ATOMS: atom_id res chain seq x y z
N MET A 1 19.61 -19.27 5.94
CA MET A 1 20.96 -18.93 5.42
C MET A 1 20.79 -17.84 4.38
N SER A 2 21.59 -16.76 4.38
CA SER A 2 21.58 -15.77 3.30
C SER A 2 22.73 -16.05 2.34
N THR A 3 22.44 -16.12 1.04
CA THR A 3 23.44 -16.34 -0.01
C THR A 3 23.74 -15.05 -0.75
N SER A 4 24.97 -14.88 -1.21
CA SER A 4 25.36 -13.72 -2.03
C SER A 4 25.29 -14.11 -3.51
N PRO A 5 24.28 -13.66 -4.28
CA PRO A 5 24.13 -14.05 -5.68
C PRO A 5 25.13 -13.34 -6.61
N ILE A 6 25.71 -12.22 -6.16
CA ILE A 6 26.58 -11.37 -6.98
C ILE A 6 27.82 -10.95 -6.19
N ARG A 7 28.93 -10.69 -6.90
CA ARG A 7 30.11 -10.07 -6.33
C ARG A 7 29.86 -8.57 -6.05
N PRO A 8 30.50 -7.96 -5.03
CA PRO A 8 30.33 -6.55 -4.73
C PRO A 8 30.60 -5.63 -5.95
N LEU A 9 29.56 -4.90 -6.36
CA LEU A 9 29.63 -3.97 -7.49
C LEU A 9 30.58 -2.79 -7.18
N HIS A 10 30.51 -2.27 -5.97
CA HIS A 10 31.31 -1.15 -5.50
C HIS A 10 32.38 -1.59 -4.48
N LYS A 11 33.22 -0.65 -4.03
CA LYS A 11 34.21 -0.88 -2.97
C LYS A 11 33.53 -0.86 -1.60
N THR A 12 32.73 -1.89 -1.35
CA THR A 12 31.94 -2.06 -0.11
C THR A 12 32.46 -3.25 0.69
N SER A 13 32.22 -3.24 2.00
CA SER A 13 32.51 -4.34 2.92
C SER A 13 31.26 -4.65 3.74
N SER A 14 31.05 -5.92 4.09
CA SER A 14 29.93 -6.30 4.94
C SER A 14 30.09 -5.77 6.38
N THR A 15 28.98 -5.63 7.10
CA THR A 15 29.02 -5.26 8.53
C THR A 15 29.82 -6.27 9.35
N LEU A 16 29.66 -7.56 9.06
CA LEU A 16 30.38 -8.63 9.75
C LEU A 16 31.90 -8.53 9.55
N GLU A 17 32.37 -8.35 8.31
CA GLU A 17 33.79 -8.15 8.04
C GLU A 17 34.32 -6.88 8.72
N SER A 18 33.54 -5.79 8.68
CA SER A 18 33.93 -4.52 9.31
C SER A 18 34.12 -4.66 10.82
N LEU A 19 33.22 -5.38 11.51
CA LEU A 19 33.35 -5.68 12.94
C LEU A 19 34.57 -6.54 13.24
N LEU A 20 34.86 -7.57 12.43
CA LEU A 20 36.03 -8.42 12.62
C LEU A 20 37.35 -7.65 12.45
N VAL A 21 37.39 -6.71 11.51
CA VAL A 21 38.54 -5.82 11.30
C VAL A 21 38.71 -4.88 12.50
N TRP A 22 37.63 -4.27 13.01
CA TRP A 22 37.70 -3.38 14.18
C TRP A 22 38.07 -4.11 15.47
N LEU A 23 37.71 -5.39 15.59
CA LEU A 23 38.14 -6.27 16.68
C LEU A 23 39.61 -6.72 16.55
N GLY A 24 40.33 -6.31 15.49
CA GLY A 24 41.71 -6.68 15.24
C GLY A 24 41.91 -8.15 14.87
N LYS A 25 40.83 -8.88 14.51
CA LYS A 25 40.89 -10.32 14.21
C LYS A 25 41.32 -10.62 12.78
N THR A 26 41.19 -9.67 11.87
CA THR A 26 41.46 -9.86 10.43
C THR A 26 41.69 -8.54 9.71
N GLY A 27 42.17 -8.61 8.46
CA GLY A 27 42.29 -7.46 7.54
C GLY A 27 41.14 -7.41 6.53
N ARG A 28 40.97 -6.26 5.85
CA ARG A 28 39.98 -6.11 4.77
C ARG A 28 40.44 -6.88 3.53
N GLY A 29 39.59 -7.79 3.05
CA GLY A 29 39.89 -8.64 1.88
C GLY A 29 39.49 -8.04 0.53
N GLY A 30 38.84 -6.87 0.51
CA GLY A 30 38.40 -6.23 -0.73
C GLY A 30 37.21 -6.94 -1.39
N LYS A 31 37.10 -6.87 -2.72
CA LYS A 31 35.93 -7.36 -3.47
C LYS A 31 35.75 -8.88 -3.42
N ASP A 32 36.84 -9.62 -3.34
CA ASP A 32 36.84 -11.09 -3.27
C ASP A 32 37.10 -11.58 -1.83
N SER A 33 36.79 -10.73 -0.82
CA SER A 33 36.97 -11.08 0.60
C SER A 33 36.14 -12.29 0.98
N LYS A 34 36.82 -13.31 1.53
CA LYS A 34 36.17 -14.50 2.11
C LYS A 34 36.01 -14.42 3.62
N VAL A 35 36.49 -13.34 4.25
CA VAL A 35 36.53 -13.18 5.72
C VAL A 35 35.17 -13.44 6.39
N ALA A 36 34.10 -12.85 5.86
CA ALA A 36 32.75 -13.05 6.38
C ALA A 36 32.26 -14.50 6.16
N TYR A 37 32.55 -15.08 4.99
CA TYR A 37 32.18 -16.45 4.66
C TYR A 37 32.89 -17.46 5.57
N ASP A 38 34.20 -17.32 5.74
CA ASP A 38 35.02 -18.20 6.57
C ASP A 38 34.57 -18.13 8.04
N TYR A 39 34.23 -16.94 8.54
CA TYR A 39 33.69 -16.77 9.89
C TYR A 39 32.31 -17.43 10.06
N ILE A 40 31.42 -17.29 9.07
CA ILE A 40 30.11 -17.95 9.07
C ILE A 40 30.28 -19.49 9.04
N MET A 41 31.19 -20.01 8.20
CA MET A 41 31.49 -21.44 8.17
C MET A 41 32.05 -21.95 9.49
N ALA A 42 32.98 -21.22 10.10
CA ALA A 42 33.56 -21.59 11.40
C ALA A 42 32.48 -21.60 12.51
N THR A 43 31.58 -20.60 12.50
CA THR A 43 30.46 -20.54 13.44
C THR A 43 29.49 -21.70 13.21
N TYR A 44 29.15 -22.00 11.95
CA TYR A 44 28.27 -23.11 11.58
C TYR A 44 28.84 -24.46 12.02
N ALA A 45 30.14 -24.69 11.82
CA ALA A 45 30.82 -25.89 12.31
C ALA A 45 30.76 -26.01 13.85
N GLY A 46 30.84 -24.89 14.57
CA GLY A 46 30.70 -24.85 16.03
C GLY A 46 29.28 -25.09 16.54
N MET A 47 28.25 -24.99 15.69
CA MET A 47 26.85 -25.21 16.08
C MET A 47 26.44 -26.69 16.02
N GLY A 48 27.32 -27.59 15.59
CA GLY A 48 27.01 -29.03 15.47
C GLY A 48 25.96 -29.36 14.40
N LEU A 49 25.71 -28.43 13.46
CA LEU A 49 24.77 -28.65 12.35
C LEU A 49 25.45 -29.45 11.24
N VAL A 50 24.71 -30.41 10.66
CA VAL A 50 25.21 -31.26 9.58
C VAL A 50 25.03 -30.54 8.24
N ASP A 51 26.00 -30.71 7.34
CA ASP A 51 25.97 -30.30 5.93
C ASP A 51 25.60 -28.82 5.65
N PHE A 52 26.63 -27.97 5.61
CA PHE A 52 26.51 -26.57 5.23
C PHE A 52 25.87 -26.37 3.85
N ASN A 53 26.19 -27.23 2.87
CA ASN A 53 25.70 -27.07 1.50
C ASN A 53 24.20 -27.33 1.43
N PHE A 54 23.71 -28.32 2.16
CA PHE A 54 22.28 -28.61 2.22
C PHE A 54 21.49 -27.47 2.90
N THR A 55 22.06 -26.87 3.95
CA THR A 55 21.45 -25.71 4.61
C THR A 55 21.47 -24.46 3.74
N VAL A 56 22.53 -24.27 2.94
CA VAL A 56 22.59 -23.21 1.91
C VAL A 56 21.54 -23.46 0.83
N HIS A 57 21.43 -24.69 0.32
CA HIS A 57 20.46 -25.09 -0.70
C HIS A 57 19.02 -24.86 -0.25
N ASN A 58 18.66 -25.36 0.94
CA ASN A 58 17.29 -25.26 1.46
C ASN A 58 17.00 -23.90 2.12
N SER A 59 18.02 -23.08 2.35
CA SER A 59 17.95 -21.80 3.08
C SER A 59 17.46 -21.88 4.54
N CYS A 60 17.09 -23.05 5.04
CA CYS A 60 16.66 -23.31 6.41
C CYS A 60 17.27 -24.60 6.97
N THR A 61 17.33 -24.68 8.29
CA THR A 61 17.70 -25.88 9.06
C THR A 61 16.63 -26.10 10.13
N PRO A 62 16.34 -27.35 10.55
CA PRO A 62 15.52 -27.60 11.73
C PRO A 62 16.08 -26.82 12.92
N VAL A 63 15.23 -26.03 13.56
CA VAL A 63 15.61 -25.09 14.61
C VAL A 63 16.05 -25.84 15.87
N LEU A 64 17.10 -25.34 16.53
CA LEU A 64 17.39 -25.62 17.94
C LEU A 64 16.18 -25.13 18.75
N SER A 65 15.30 -26.05 19.18
CA SER A 65 14.14 -25.73 20.02
C SER A 65 14.57 -24.90 21.23
N ILE A 66 14.32 -23.60 21.20
CA ILE A 66 14.51 -22.75 22.38
C ILE A 66 13.36 -23.10 23.32
N ALA A 67 13.69 -23.59 24.52
CA ALA A 67 12.67 -23.90 25.51
C ALA A 67 11.81 -22.65 25.77
N THR A 68 10.50 -22.81 25.74
CA THR A 68 9.57 -21.74 26.10
C THR A 68 9.77 -21.37 27.56
N ALA A 69 10.20 -20.14 27.82
CA ALA A 69 10.23 -19.61 29.17
C ALA A 69 8.78 -19.33 29.63
N PRO A 70 8.38 -19.74 30.84
CA PRO A 70 7.07 -19.40 31.37
C PRO A 70 6.97 -17.88 31.55
N LEU A 71 5.99 -17.27 30.89
CA LEU A 71 5.64 -15.87 31.10
C LEU A 71 4.85 -15.76 32.41
N THR A 72 5.45 -15.18 33.43
CA THR A 72 4.73 -14.81 34.66
C THR A 72 4.15 -13.42 34.49
N PHE A 73 2.84 -13.34 34.29
CA PHE A 73 2.13 -12.07 34.33
C PHE A 73 2.15 -11.53 35.75
N LYS A 74 2.62 -10.29 35.91
CA LYS A 74 2.47 -9.55 37.15
C LYS A 74 1.18 -8.75 37.04
N ASP A 75 0.30 -8.84 38.03
CA ASP A 75 -0.93 -8.04 38.14
C ASP A 75 -0.61 -6.57 38.48
N ALA A 76 0.26 -5.94 37.70
CA ALA A 76 0.60 -4.54 37.85
C ALA A 76 -0.53 -3.69 37.24
N PRO A 77 -1.08 -2.71 37.98
CA PRO A 77 -2.10 -1.82 37.44
C PRO A 77 -1.52 -0.96 36.31
N VAL A 78 -2.24 -0.91 35.19
CA VAL A 78 -1.93 0.04 34.10
C VAL A 78 -2.23 1.45 34.63
N SER A 79 -1.19 2.26 34.78
CA SER A 79 -1.27 3.65 35.27
C SER A 79 -0.52 4.58 34.31
N GLY A 80 -0.90 5.87 34.28
CA GLY A 80 -0.26 6.85 33.41
C GLY A 80 -0.72 6.86 31.95
N LEU A 81 -1.97 6.45 31.67
CA LEU A 81 -2.53 6.60 30.33
C LEU A 81 -2.63 8.10 29.95
N PRO A 82 -2.26 8.48 28.71
CA PRO A 82 -2.41 9.86 28.23
C PRO A 82 -3.86 10.36 28.35
N LYS A 83 -4.04 11.61 28.78
CA LYS A 83 -5.39 12.21 28.94
C LYS A 83 -5.90 12.76 27.61
N ALA A 84 -7.16 12.46 27.30
CA ALA A 84 -7.84 12.67 26.03
C ALA A 84 -8.42 14.09 25.81
N THR A 85 -7.66 15.15 26.11
CA THR A 85 -8.12 16.54 25.85
C THR A 85 -7.51 17.17 24.61
N ASP A 86 -6.30 16.75 24.23
CA ASP A 86 -5.55 17.33 23.11
C ASP A 86 -5.70 16.48 21.84
N LEU A 87 -5.41 17.07 20.67
CA LEU A 87 -5.40 16.35 19.40
C LEU A 87 -4.37 15.21 19.46
N GLU A 88 -4.80 13.99 19.16
CA GLU A 88 -3.94 12.82 19.14
C GLU A 88 -3.25 12.69 17.78
N VAL A 89 -1.92 12.59 17.79
CA VAL A 89 -1.09 12.44 16.60
C VAL A 89 -0.48 11.05 16.60
N VAL A 90 -0.83 10.26 15.59
CA VAL A 90 -0.34 8.89 15.41
C VAL A 90 0.66 8.85 14.26
N LEU A 91 1.92 8.57 14.59
CA LEU A 91 2.96 8.33 13.61
C LEU A 91 2.91 6.87 13.17
N TYR A 92 2.78 6.62 11.87
CA TYR A 92 2.65 5.26 11.35
C TYR A 92 3.63 4.98 10.21
N GLN A 93 3.80 3.70 9.89
CA GLN A 93 4.62 3.26 8.78
C GLN A 93 3.74 2.84 7.60
N LYS A 94 4.02 3.39 6.42
CA LYS A 94 3.37 2.90 5.19
C LYS A 94 3.90 1.52 4.80
N ALA A 95 3.06 0.72 4.15
CA ALA A 95 3.42 -0.59 3.64
C ALA A 95 4.64 -0.55 2.71
N ALA A 96 4.74 0.50 1.89
CA ALA A 96 5.80 0.69 0.90
C ALA A 96 7.17 1.02 1.53
N ILE A 97 7.27 2.17 2.20
CA ILE A 97 8.56 2.78 2.59
C ILE A 97 8.96 2.45 4.03
N ARG A 98 8.00 2.04 4.87
CA ARG A 98 8.20 1.73 6.30
C ARG A 98 8.94 2.83 7.05
N SER A 99 10.17 2.57 7.51
CA SER A 99 11.02 3.49 8.25
C SER A 99 11.82 4.46 7.35
N GLY A 100 11.70 4.38 6.03
CA GLY A 100 12.49 5.19 5.10
C GLY A 100 13.80 4.56 4.66
N GLU A 101 14.14 3.36 5.12
CA GLU A 101 15.32 2.60 4.65
C GLU A 101 15.32 2.46 3.12
N TYR A 102 14.12 2.27 2.53
CA TYR A 102 13.93 2.09 1.09
C TYR A 102 13.41 3.35 0.37
N ALA A 103 13.59 4.54 0.93
CA ALA A 103 13.18 5.78 0.27
C ALA A 103 13.88 6.02 -1.09
N ASN A 104 15.01 5.35 -1.32
CA ASN A 104 15.74 5.34 -2.59
C ASN A 104 15.27 4.25 -3.58
N ASN A 105 14.18 3.53 -3.28
CA ASN A 105 13.60 2.56 -4.20
C ASN A 105 12.41 3.20 -4.95
N PRO A 106 12.54 3.46 -6.26
CA PRO A 106 11.50 4.12 -7.03
C PRO A 106 10.23 3.26 -7.18
N TRP A 107 10.32 1.93 -7.22
CA TRP A 107 9.15 1.05 -7.25
C TRP A 107 8.27 1.23 -6.01
N LEU A 108 8.89 1.39 -4.84
CA LEU A 108 8.16 1.59 -3.58
C LEU A 108 7.64 3.02 -3.40
N GLN A 109 8.24 4.01 -4.08
CA GLN A 109 7.72 5.39 -4.09
C GLN A 109 6.47 5.51 -4.97
N GLU A 110 6.46 4.81 -6.10
CA GLU A 110 5.32 4.76 -7.02
C GLU A 110 4.22 3.82 -6.53
N MET A 111 4.52 2.82 -5.70
CA MET A 111 3.50 1.91 -5.18
C MET A 111 2.42 2.68 -4.39
N PRO A 112 1.14 2.63 -4.83
CA PRO A 112 0.06 3.31 -4.14
C PRO A 112 -0.16 2.73 -2.75
N ASP A 113 -0.36 3.61 -1.76
CA ASP A 113 -0.72 3.20 -0.41
C ASP A 113 -2.02 2.37 -0.43
N PRO A 114 -2.09 1.24 0.30
CA PRO A 114 -3.21 0.30 0.22
C PRO A 114 -4.57 0.95 0.48
N ILE A 115 -4.59 1.94 1.37
CA ILE A 115 -5.80 2.66 1.76
C ILE A 115 -5.94 3.90 0.86
N THR A 116 -5.09 4.91 1.02
CA THR A 116 -5.30 6.23 0.37
C THR A 116 -5.05 6.26 -1.14
N LYS A 117 -4.33 5.27 -1.68
CA LYS A 117 -3.88 5.25 -3.09
C LYS A 117 -2.95 6.38 -3.50
N VAL A 118 -2.45 7.14 -2.53
CA VAL A 118 -1.45 8.19 -2.74
C VAL A 118 -0.08 7.57 -2.96
N THR A 119 0.66 8.14 -3.91
CA THR A 119 2.04 7.82 -4.27
C THR A 119 2.94 9.03 -3.99
N TRP A 120 4.26 8.82 -3.94
CA TRP A 120 5.26 9.89 -3.94
C TRP A 120 5.06 11.01 -2.90
N ASP A 121 4.52 10.72 -1.70
CA ASP A 121 4.38 11.70 -0.62
C ASP A 121 3.97 11.09 0.73
N ASN A 122 4.17 11.87 1.79
CA ASN A 122 3.41 11.76 3.04
C ASN A 122 2.45 12.95 3.21
N TYR A 123 1.46 12.76 4.07
CA TYR A 123 0.33 13.67 4.31
C TYR A 123 -0.17 13.46 5.74
N ILE A 124 -1.00 14.40 6.19
CA ILE A 124 -1.74 14.31 7.46
C ILE A 124 -3.10 13.70 7.14
N THR A 125 -3.41 12.52 7.65
CA THR A 125 -4.76 11.96 7.53
C THR A 125 -5.66 12.56 8.59
N MET A 126 -6.88 12.95 8.21
CA MET A 126 -7.89 13.49 9.11
C MET A 126 -9.26 12.94 8.75
N ASN A 127 -10.16 12.84 9.72
CA ASN A 127 -11.54 12.47 9.46
C ASN A 127 -12.21 13.53 8.55
N PRO A 128 -12.90 13.14 7.45
CA PRO A 128 -13.56 14.09 6.55
C PRO A 128 -14.53 15.06 7.23
N LYS A 129 -15.23 14.62 8.28
CA LYS A 129 -16.15 15.48 9.05
C LYS A 129 -15.40 16.61 9.76
N GLU A 130 -14.25 16.30 10.37
CA GLU A 130 -13.43 17.33 11.02
C GLU A 130 -12.76 18.25 10.01
N MET A 131 -12.49 17.74 8.79
CA MET A 131 -12.01 18.56 7.69
C MET A 131 -13.05 19.57 7.24
N GLU A 132 -14.30 19.16 7.06
CA GLU A 132 -15.42 20.04 6.71
C GLU A 132 -15.64 21.11 7.79
N ASP A 133 -15.69 20.71 9.06
CA ASP A 133 -15.86 21.62 10.20
C ASP A 133 -14.72 22.66 10.29
N ALA A 134 -13.50 22.28 9.87
CA ALA A 134 -12.32 23.15 9.84
C ALA A 134 -12.13 23.92 8.52
N GLY A 135 -12.97 23.69 7.50
CA GLY A 135 -12.89 24.34 6.20
C GLY A 135 -11.78 23.82 5.27
N TYR A 136 -11.29 22.59 5.50
CA TYR A 136 -10.34 21.92 4.60
C TYR A 136 -11.06 21.23 3.43
N ALA A 137 -10.39 21.16 2.28
CA ALA A 137 -10.87 20.48 1.08
C ALA A 137 -10.95 18.96 1.31
N THR A 138 -12.13 18.39 1.07
CA THR A 138 -12.39 16.94 1.15
C THR A 138 -12.32 16.23 -0.20
N THR A 139 -12.21 16.98 -1.29
CA THR A 139 -12.08 16.48 -2.66
C THR A 139 -10.80 16.99 -3.27
N TYR A 140 -10.18 16.18 -4.13
CA TYR A 140 -8.98 16.52 -4.86
C TYR A 140 -9.03 15.82 -6.22
N ASP A 141 -8.39 16.42 -7.21
CA ASP A 141 -8.32 15.84 -8.55
C ASP A 141 -6.95 16.18 -9.18
N GLN A 142 -6.88 16.11 -10.51
CA GLN A 142 -5.66 16.46 -11.22
C GLN A 142 -5.30 17.94 -11.01
N GLU A 143 -6.24 18.88 -11.04
CA GLU A 143 -6.00 20.33 -11.01
C GLU A 143 -6.18 20.94 -9.61
N ASN A 144 -7.02 20.34 -8.77
CA ASN A 144 -7.35 20.77 -7.42
C ASN A 144 -6.59 19.93 -6.38
N GLY A 145 -5.82 20.60 -5.55
CA GLY A 145 -5.01 20.04 -4.48
C GLY A 145 -5.67 20.08 -3.11
N LEU A 146 -4.90 19.68 -2.12
CA LEU A 146 -5.30 19.67 -0.71
C LEU A 146 -4.75 20.90 0.00
N ASN A 147 -5.48 21.37 1.02
CA ASN A 147 -4.97 22.43 1.89
C ASN A 147 -3.80 21.94 2.73
N LEU A 148 -2.93 22.89 3.08
CA LEU A 148 -1.80 22.66 3.97
C LEU A 148 -2.19 22.90 5.43
N ALA A 149 -1.60 22.11 6.32
CA ALA A 149 -1.68 22.35 7.75
C ALA A 149 -0.31 22.14 8.40
N THR A 150 0.00 22.99 9.38
CA THR A 150 1.20 22.89 10.20
C THR A 150 0.89 22.07 11.44
N LEU A 151 1.46 20.86 11.48
CA LEU A 151 1.40 19.97 12.62
C LEU A 151 2.54 20.27 13.58
N THR A 152 2.21 20.56 14.85
CA THR A 152 3.18 20.80 15.91
C THR A 152 3.09 19.74 17.00
N VAL A 153 4.17 19.00 17.21
CA VAL A 153 4.31 17.96 18.24
C VAL A 153 5.64 18.16 18.95
N ASN A 154 5.64 18.17 20.28
CA ASN A 154 6.87 18.27 21.09
C ASN A 154 7.78 19.47 20.70
N GLY A 155 7.20 20.60 20.29
CA GLY A 155 7.93 21.80 19.86
C GLY A 155 8.59 21.71 18.48
N LYS A 156 8.29 20.66 17.70
CA LYS A 156 8.67 20.52 16.28
C LYS A 156 7.45 20.71 15.41
N SER A 157 7.60 21.51 14.35
CA SER A 157 6.52 21.83 13.42
C SER A 157 6.87 21.37 12.01
N VAL A 158 5.91 20.77 11.32
CA VAL A 158 6.03 20.35 9.92
C VAL A 158 4.73 20.70 9.19
N THR A 159 4.84 21.27 7.99
CA THR A 159 3.68 21.58 7.14
C THR A 159 3.51 20.49 6.08
N LEU A 160 2.31 19.92 6.02
CA LEU A 160 1.95 18.83 5.10
C LEU A 160 0.51 19.00 4.60
N PRO A 161 0.16 18.42 3.44
CA PRO A 161 -1.23 18.38 2.98
C PRO A 161 -2.11 17.54 3.91
N VAL A 162 -3.37 17.97 4.08
CA VAL A 162 -4.38 17.24 4.86
C VAL A 162 -5.21 16.37 3.92
N TYR A 163 -5.16 15.06 4.11
CA TYR A 163 -5.86 14.05 3.31
C TYR A 163 -7.11 13.52 4.02
N PRO A 164 -8.28 13.47 3.34
CA PRO A 164 -9.52 12.95 3.92
C PRO A 164 -9.49 11.43 4.06
N MET A 165 -9.51 10.95 5.30
CA MET A 165 -9.50 9.52 5.62
C MET A 165 -10.80 9.08 6.32
N PRO A 166 -11.77 8.55 5.57
CA PRO A 166 -12.95 7.91 6.13
C PRO A 166 -12.60 6.77 7.09
N GLY A 167 -13.35 6.63 8.18
CA GLY A 167 -13.11 5.61 9.23
C GLY A 167 -12.07 5.99 10.28
N GLN A 168 -11.39 7.13 10.14
CA GLN A 168 -10.47 7.61 11.15
C GLN A 168 -11.22 8.13 12.39
N ALA A 169 -10.73 7.85 13.59
CA ALA A 169 -11.34 8.33 14.83
C ALA A 169 -11.29 9.86 14.91
N LEU A 170 -12.34 10.48 15.47
CA LEU A 170 -12.38 11.93 15.70
C LEU A 170 -11.27 12.35 16.67
N LYS A 171 -10.76 13.57 16.50
CA LYS A 171 -9.64 14.18 17.24
C LYS A 171 -8.33 13.40 17.12
N THR A 172 -8.18 12.64 16.04
CA THR A 172 -6.93 11.94 15.73
C THR A 172 -6.43 12.38 14.37
N VAL A 173 -5.11 12.53 14.23
CA VAL A 173 -4.43 12.74 12.94
C VAL A 173 -3.32 11.72 12.76
N GLY A 174 -3.20 11.17 11.55
CA GLY A 174 -2.16 10.20 11.22
C GLY A 174 -1.10 10.84 10.32
N VAL A 175 0.18 10.57 10.57
CA VAL A 175 1.26 10.98 9.66
C VAL A 175 2.25 9.85 9.42
N ALA A 176 2.57 9.61 8.15
CA ALA A 176 3.49 8.56 7.75
C ALA A 176 4.96 8.94 7.98
N LEU A 177 5.71 8.01 8.57
CA LEU A 177 7.16 8.02 8.69
C LEU A 177 7.83 7.59 7.37
N GLY A 178 9.14 7.85 7.26
CA GLY A 178 9.98 7.34 6.17
C GLY A 178 10.20 8.29 4.98
N TYR A 179 9.62 9.47 5.01
CA TYR A 179 9.73 10.50 3.97
C TYR A 179 10.64 11.67 4.41
N GLY A 180 10.96 12.59 3.49
CA GLY A 180 11.80 13.76 3.74
C GLY A 180 13.30 13.45 3.85
N ARG A 181 13.74 12.26 3.43
CA ARG A 181 15.17 11.90 3.41
C ARG A 181 15.92 12.69 2.34
N GLY A 182 17.18 13.04 2.60
CA GLY A 182 17.99 13.89 1.72
C GLY A 182 17.93 15.38 2.03
N ALA A 183 16.98 15.84 2.85
CA ALA A 183 16.85 17.26 3.25
C ALA A 183 18.12 17.82 3.91
N ASN A 184 18.85 16.99 4.67
CA ASN A 184 20.07 17.39 5.38
C ASN A 184 21.36 17.19 4.56
N GLY A 185 21.26 17.13 3.22
CA GLY A 185 22.41 16.84 2.35
C GLY A 185 22.92 15.40 2.43
N GLU A 186 22.09 14.48 2.92
CA GLU A 186 22.40 13.05 2.97
C GLU A 186 22.60 12.51 1.55
N LYS A 187 23.64 11.70 1.36
CA LYS A 187 23.88 10.99 0.09
C LYS A 187 22.90 9.83 -0.04
N ILE A 188 21.68 10.13 -0.46
CA ILE A 188 20.63 9.16 -0.77
C ILE A 188 20.45 9.00 -2.28
N GLY A 189 19.85 7.89 -2.71
CA GLY A 189 19.55 7.65 -4.12
C GLY A 189 18.60 8.70 -4.70
N LYS A 190 18.70 8.89 -6.01
CA LYS A 190 18.00 9.95 -6.76
C LYS A 190 16.47 9.90 -6.67
N SER A 191 15.89 8.75 -6.35
CA SER A 191 14.43 8.59 -6.23
C SER A 191 13.87 9.13 -4.91
N ALA A 192 14.70 9.59 -3.97
CA ALA A 192 14.22 10.24 -2.75
C ALA A 192 13.85 11.73 -2.98
N PHE A 193 14.06 12.24 -4.19
CA PHE A 193 13.85 13.63 -4.57
C PHE A 193 12.77 13.77 -5.64
N GLN A 194 12.01 14.86 -5.59
CA GLN A 194 10.92 15.13 -6.53
C GLN A 194 11.45 15.38 -7.95
N THR A 195 10.76 14.87 -8.95
CA THR A 195 11.11 15.02 -10.37
C THR A 195 10.23 16.05 -11.08
N LYS A 196 10.77 16.70 -12.10
CA LYS A 196 10.00 17.54 -13.05
C LYS A 196 9.33 16.68 -14.13
N GLU A 197 8.39 17.27 -14.86
CA GLU A 197 7.59 16.61 -15.92
C GLU A 197 8.43 15.84 -16.96
N TYR A 198 9.47 16.46 -17.51
CA TYR A 198 10.34 15.85 -18.53
C TYR A 198 11.70 15.36 -17.97
N GLY A 199 11.73 15.01 -16.69
CA GLY A 199 12.93 14.56 -16.00
C GLY A 199 13.76 15.68 -15.38
N GLY A 200 14.76 15.27 -14.61
CA GLY A 200 15.49 16.15 -13.69
C GLY A 200 14.74 16.37 -12.38
N HIS A 201 15.43 16.93 -11.38
CA HIS A 201 14.90 17.14 -10.04
C HIS A 201 14.36 18.55 -9.85
N VAL A 202 13.29 18.67 -9.08
CA VAL A 202 12.83 19.96 -8.56
C VAL A 202 13.89 20.45 -7.58
N THR A 203 14.34 21.70 -7.72
CA THR A 203 15.33 22.31 -6.84
C THR A 203 14.67 23.34 -5.93
N ASP A 204 15.16 23.45 -4.70
CA ASP A 204 14.82 24.54 -3.79
C ASP A 204 15.49 25.86 -4.21
N GLU A 205 15.21 26.94 -3.46
CA GLU A 205 15.79 28.28 -3.68
C GLU A 205 17.33 28.29 -3.60
N ASN A 206 17.92 27.30 -2.93
CA ASN A 206 19.36 27.14 -2.76
C ASN A 206 19.99 26.20 -3.81
N GLY A 207 19.21 25.73 -4.79
CA GLY A 207 19.66 24.83 -5.86
C GLY A 207 19.78 23.36 -5.45
N ASN A 208 19.35 22.97 -4.24
CA ASN A 208 19.37 21.58 -3.78
C ASN A 208 18.11 20.83 -4.24
N PRO A 209 18.20 19.53 -4.58
CA PRO A 209 17.04 18.73 -4.92
C PRO A 209 16.02 18.67 -3.78
N LYS A 210 14.75 18.93 -4.08
CA LYS A 210 13.64 18.91 -3.11
C LYS A 210 13.32 17.45 -2.74
N PRO A 211 13.38 17.07 -1.45
CA PRO A 211 13.03 15.72 -1.02
C PRO A 211 11.53 15.46 -1.18
N ILE A 212 11.16 14.19 -1.28
CA ILE A 212 9.76 13.76 -1.32
C ILE A 212 9.18 13.73 0.10
N GLY A 213 8.04 14.40 0.30
CA GLY A 213 7.41 14.55 1.61
C GLY A 213 8.29 15.28 2.63
N ALA A 214 7.90 15.19 3.91
CA ALA A 214 8.61 15.78 5.04
C ALA A 214 9.00 14.75 6.10
N ASN A 215 10.12 14.99 6.79
CA ASN A 215 10.61 14.10 7.83
C ASN A 215 9.93 14.38 9.17
N VAL A 216 9.20 13.39 9.68
CA VAL A 216 8.45 13.45 10.95
C VAL A 216 9.04 12.56 12.05
N PHE A 217 10.20 11.91 11.82
CA PHE A 217 10.84 11.08 12.86
C PHE A 217 11.21 11.88 14.12
N SER A 218 11.51 13.17 13.97
CA SER A 218 11.83 14.04 15.11
C SER A 218 10.65 14.28 16.06
N MET A 219 9.42 13.94 15.64
CA MET A 219 8.21 14.04 16.47
C MET A 219 7.99 12.80 17.35
N ALA A 220 8.64 11.67 17.04
CA ALA A 220 8.55 10.46 17.85
C ALA A 220 9.25 10.69 19.20
N LYS A 221 8.58 10.30 20.28
CA LYS A 221 9.09 10.49 21.64
C LYS A 221 9.81 9.23 22.09
N PHE A 222 10.98 9.36 22.69
CA PHE A 222 11.68 8.23 23.32
C PHE A 222 11.46 8.27 24.82
N GLU A 223 10.71 7.30 25.36
CA GLU A 223 10.41 7.19 26.80
C GLU A 223 10.63 5.75 27.27
N ASN A 224 11.23 5.58 28.45
CA ASN A 224 11.43 4.28 29.10
C ASN A 224 12.08 3.21 28.19
N GLY A 225 13.02 3.62 27.32
CA GLY A 225 13.71 2.70 26.42
C GLY A 225 12.93 2.30 25.16
N THR A 226 11.73 2.85 24.95
CA THR A 226 10.85 2.55 23.81
C THR A 226 10.46 3.84 23.07
N TYR A 227 10.28 3.75 21.75
CA TYR A 227 9.71 4.84 20.97
C TYR A 227 8.19 4.84 21.08
N ASN A 228 7.63 5.98 21.49
CA ASN A 228 6.21 6.24 21.45
C ASN A 228 5.84 7.01 20.17
N TYR A 229 4.98 6.38 19.37
CA TYR A 229 4.49 6.91 18.11
C TYR A 229 3.15 7.64 18.23
N THR A 230 2.52 7.58 19.40
CA THR A 230 1.29 8.29 19.71
C THR A 230 1.60 9.45 20.64
N ASN A 231 1.36 10.68 20.17
CA ASN A 231 1.72 11.90 20.89
C ASN A 231 0.56 12.89 20.87
N ALA A 232 0.48 13.76 21.88
CA ALA A 232 -0.40 14.93 21.83
C ALA A 232 0.22 16.01 20.94
N GLY A 233 -0.61 16.69 20.15
CA GLY A 233 -0.16 17.74 19.25
C GLY A 233 -1.19 18.84 19.05
N SER A 234 -0.85 19.77 18.17
CA SER A 234 -1.75 20.81 17.69
C SER A 234 -1.62 20.96 16.19
N LEU A 235 -2.70 21.37 15.54
CA LEU A 235 -2.76 21.60 14.11
C LEU A 235 -3.22 23.03 13.85
N ALA A 236 -2.50 23.75 12.99
CA ALA A 236 -2.87 25.07 12.51
C ALA A 236 -3.01 25.04 10.98
N SER A 237 -4.01 25.72 10.45
CA SER A 237 -4.16 25.91 9.00
C SER A 237 -2.96 26.69 8.45
N ALA A 238 -2.45 26.28 7.29
CA ALA A 238 -1.40 26.99 6.58
C ALA A 238 -1.90 27.41 5.20
N ASP A 239 -1.46 28.58 4.74
CA ASP A 239 -1.82 29.08 3.43
C ASP A 239 -1.15 28.24 2.32
N GLY A 240 -1.92 27.98 1.27
CA GLY A 240 -1.45 27.28 0.08
C GLY A 240 -2.17 25.97 -0.19
N GLU A 241 -1.95 25.51 -1.41
CA GLU A 241 -2.56 24.30 -1.96
C GLU A 241 -1.45 23.36 -2.43
N TYR A 242 -1.62 22.07 -2.17
CA TYR A 242 -0.64 21.06 -2.51
C TYR A 242 -1.26 19.96 -3.35
N LEU A 243 -0.71 19.80 -4.55
CA LEU A 243 -1.13 18.78 -5.49
C LEU A 243 -0.58 17.41 -5.05
N ILE A 244 -1.49 16.52 -4.66
CA ILE A 244 -1.19 15.14 -4.28
C ILE A 244 -1.30 14.23 -5.50
N ALA A 245 -0.47 13.20 -5.59
CA ALA A 245 -0.57 12.20 -6.65
C ALA A 245 -1.25 10.95 -6.10
N ALA A 246 -2.41 10.58 -6.64
CA ALA A 246 -3.11 9.36 -6.28
C ALA A 246 -3.54 8.61 -7.54
N THR A 247 -3.40 7.29 -7.54
CA THR A 247 -3.82 6.45 -8.68
C THR A 247 -5.33 6.23 -8.71
N GLN A 248 -6.03 6.55 -7.62
CA GLN A 248 -7.48 6.42 -7.51
C GLN A 248 -8.05 7.64 -6.78
N ILE A 249 -8.94 8.35 -7.47
CA ILE A 249 -9.64 9.54 -6.95
C ILE A 249 -11.09 9.24 -6.55
N HIS A 250 -11.74 8.26 -7.19
CA HIS A 250 -13.10 7.86 -6.87
C HIS A 250 -13.10 6.78 -5.78
N HIS A 251 -13.81 7.03 -4.68
CA HIS A 251 -13.64 6.26 -3.44
C HIS A 251 -14.68 5.16 -3.20
N THR A 252 -15.90 5.28 -3.75
CA THR A 252 -17.00 4.33 -3.55
C THR A 252 -17.29 3.55 -4.84
N VAL A 253 -18.11 2.50 -4.78
CA VAL A 253 -18.46 1.68 -5.96
C VAL A 253 -19.80 2.07 -6.59
N MET A 254 -20.52 3.03 -5.98
CA MET A 254 -21.74 3.64 -6.53
C MET A 254 -22.85 2.62 -6.82
N ALA A 255 -23.01 1.63 -5.94
CA ALA A 255 -23.98 0.55 -6.02
C ALA A 255 -23.91 -0.27 -7.32
N ARG A 256 -22.71 -0.39 -7.91
CA ARG A 256 -22.46 -1.20 -9.11
C ARG A 256 -22.29 -2.67 -8.75
N HIS A 257 -23.40 -3.39 -8.68
CA HIS A 257 -23.46 -4.82 -8.28
C HIS A 257 -22.69 -5.77 -9.21
N SER A 258 -22.36 -5.33 -10.43
CA SER A 258 -21.54 -6.12 -11.37
C SER A 258 -20.04 -6.09 -11.05
N ILE A 259 -19.57 -5.15 -10.22
CA ILE A 259 -18.15 -4.97 -9.91
C ILE A 259 -17.79 -5.77 -8.65
N ILE A 260 -18.44 -5.46 -7.53
CA ILE A 260 -18.22 -6.13 -6.25
C ILE A 260 -19.53 -6.75 -5.79
N ARG A 261 -19.47 -8.03 -5.42
CA ARG A 261 -20.57 -8.79 -4.85
C ARG A 261 -20.16 -9.29 -3.49
N GLU A 262 -20.76 -8.73 -2.45
CA GLU A 262 -20.55 -9.18 -1.07
C GLU A 262 -21.73 -10.02 -0.58
N THR A 263 -21.42 -10.98 0.28
CA THR A 263 -22.41 -11.75 1.02
C THR A 263 -21.90 -12.06 2.42
N THR A 264 -22.80 -12.48 3.29
CA THR A 264 -22.43 -12.93 4.64
C THR A 264 -22.24 -14.44 4.67
N LEU A 265 -21.47 -14.93 5.64
CA LEU A 265 -21.26 -16.36 5.84
C LEU A 265 -22.58 -17.13 6.04
N GLY A 266 -23.57 -16.50 6.69
CA GLY A 266 -24.90 -17.07 6.87
C GLY A 266 -25.61 -17.32 5.54
N ILE A 267 -25.67 -16.30 4.67
CA ILE A 267 -26.28 -16.42 3.34
C ILE A 267 -25.52 -17.43 2.48
N TYR A 268 -24.18 -17.38 2.50
CA TYR A 268 -23.34 -18.30 1.74
C TYR A 268 -23.55 -19.77 2.12
N LYS A 269 -23.78 -20.06 3.41
CA LYS A 269 -23.98 -21.44 3.91
C LYS A 269 -25.41 -21.96 3.74
N HIS A 270 -26.41 -21.08 3.81
CA HIS A 270 -27.82 -21.48 3.88
C HIS A 270 -28.62 -21.20 2.60
N ASN A 271 -28.12 -20.34 1.70
CA ASN A 271 -28.78 -20.01 0.44
C ASN A 271 -27.96 -20.49 -0.77
N GLY A 272 -28.61 -20.65 -1.92
CA GLY A 272 -27.94 -21.00 -3.17
C GLY A 272 -27.16 -19.84 -3.81
N LYS A 273 -26.34 -20.15 -4.82
CA LYS A 273 -25.53 -19.18 -5.59
C LYS A 273 -26.34 -17.97 -6.05
N GLU A 274 -27.55 -18.17 -6.54
CA GLU A 274 -28.41 -17.10 -7.07
C GLU A 274 -28.77 -16.02 -6.03
N ALA A 275 -28.70 -16.33 -4.72
CA ALA A 275 -28.99 -15.35 -3.67
C ALA A 275 -27.90 -14.28 -3.51
N TYR A 276 -26.67 -14.57 -3.95
CA TYR A 276 -25.53 -13.66 -3.77
C TYR A 276 -24.71 -13.42 -5.05
N ASN A 277 -24.91 -14.24 -6.08
CA ASN A 277 -24.21 -14.16 -7.35
C ASN A 277 -25.15 -14.54 -8.51
N PRO A 278 -26.23 -13.78 -8.73
CA PRO A 278 -27.18 -14.07 -9.79
C PRO A 278 -26.54 -13.91 -11.17
N ALA A 279 -26.91 -14.77 -12.12
CA ALA A 279 -26.48 -14.62 -13.50
C ALA A 279 -27.14 -13.38 -14.15
N HIS A 280 -26.40 -12.66 -14.98
CA HIS A 280 -27.01 -11.66 -15.86
C HIS A 280 -27.86 -12.39 -16.91
N THR A 281 -29.12 -11.96 -17.08
CA THR A 281 -30.08 -12.59 -17.99
C THR A 281 -30.63 -11.58 -18.99
N LEU A 282 -31.04 -12.08 -20.16
CA LEU A 282 -31.77 -11.33 -21.20
C LEU A 282 -33.00 -12.14 -21.59
N GLN A 283 -34.01 -11.45 -22.14
CA GLN A 283 -35.24 -12.09 -22.59
C GLN A 283 -35.08 -12.66 -24.01
N LYS A 284 -35.45 -13.94 -24.19
CA LYS A 284 -35.72 -14.54 -25.51
C LYS A 284 -37.16 -15.02 -25.59
N LEU A 285 -37.65 -15.23 -26.81
CA LEU A 285 -38.91 -15.93 -27.04
C LEU A 285 -38.66 -17.44 -27.02
N ASP A 286 -39.48 -18.19 -26.28
CA ASP A 286 -39.50 -19.64 -26.36
C ASP A 286 -40.21 -20.12 -27.64
N GLU A 287 -40.21 -21.43 -27.89
CA GLU A 287 -40.89 -22.05 -29.04
C GLU A 287 -42.41 -21.77 -29.09
N HIS A 288 -42.99 -21.31 -27.99
CA HIS A 288 -44.40 -21.00 -27.83
C HIS A 288 -44.68 -19.48 -27.87
N GLY A 289 -43.66 -18.65 -28.12
CA GLY A 289 -43.78 -17.18 -28.20
C GLY A 289 -43.85 -16.47 -26.84
N ASN A 290 -43.50 -17.13 -25.73
CA ASN A 290 -43.43 -16.51 -24.41
C ASN A 290 -42.05 -15.92 -24.14
N HIS A 291 -42.02 -14.79 -23.43
CA HIS A 291 -40.77 -14.21 -22.95
C HIS A 291 -40.18 -15.03 -21.80
N VAL A 292 -38.99 -15.59 -22.01
CA VAL A 292 -38.22 -16.32 -21.00
C VAL A 292 -36.87 -15.65 -20.77
N ASN A 293 -36.48 -15.49 -19.50
CA ASN A 293 -35.17 -14.97 -19.14
C ASN A 293 -34.14 -16.11 -19.22
N VAL A 294 -33.12 -15.93 -20.06
CA VAL A 294 -31.98 -16.87 -20.14
C VAL A 294 -30.66 -16.16 -19.91
N PRO A 295 -29.60 -16.88 -19.47
CA PRO A 295 -28.29 -16.29 -19.25
C PRO A 295 -27.75 -15.58 -20.49
N VAL A 296 -27.06 -14.45 -20.28
CA VAL A 296 -26.44 -13.68 -21.37
C VAL A 296 -25.49 -14.52 -22.23
N SER A 297 -24.89 -15.57 -21.66
CA SER A 297 -23.98 -16.48 -22.37
C SER A 297 -24.64 -17.29 -23.50
N GLU A 298 -25.97 -17.37 -23.55
CA GLU A 298 -26.67 -18.02 -24.68
C GLU A 298 -26.79 -17.13 -25.92
N PHE A 299 -26.48 -15.83 -25.78
CA PHE A 299 -26.55 -14.88 -26.86
C PHE A 299 -25.13 -14.62 -27.40
N ASP A 300 -24.84 -15.20 -28.55
CA ASP A 300 -23.70 -14.80 -29.37
C ASP A 300 -24.14 -14.69 -30.83
N LEU A 301 -23.70 -13.61 -31.48
CA LEU A 301 -23.92 -13.39 -32.91
C LEU A 301 -22.77 -13.93 -33.75
N TRP A 302 -21.63 -14.21 -33.12
CA TRP A 302 -20.41 -14.70 -33.77
C TRP A 302 -20.31 -16.22 -33.65
N GLU A 303 -19.58 -16.84 -34.56
CA GLU A 303 -19.19 -18.24 -34.40
C GLU A 303 -18.13 -18.36 -33.30
N GLU A 304 -18.25 -19.38 -32.45
CA GLU A 304 -17.24 -19.66 -31.43
C GLU A 304 -15.90 -20.03 -32.08
N HIS A 305 -14.81 -19.49 -31.55
CA HIS A 305 -13.48 -19.91 -31.96
C HIS A 305 -13.25 -21.39 -31.56
N PRO A 306 -12.60 -22.21 -32.40
CA PRO A 306 -12.34 -23.62 -32.13
C PRO A 306 -11.23 -23.78 -31.07
N VAL A 307 -11.55 -23.45 -29.82
CA VAL A 307 -10.64 -23.48 -28.67
C VAL A 307 -10.42 -24.89 -28.09
N GLU A 308 -11.26 -25.86 -28.46
CA GLU A 308 -11.17 -27.24 -27.93
C GLU A 308 -9.97 -28.03 -28.47
N VAL A 309 -9.40 -27.60 -29.60
CA VAL A 309 -8.24 -28.25 -30.23
C VAL A 309 -6.91 -27.68 -29.67
N VAL A 310 -6.99 -26.66 -28.81
CA VAL A 310 -5.84 -25.86 -28.37
C VAL A 310 -5.43 -26.31 -26.97
N GLY A 311 -4.50 -27.26 -26.90
CA GLY A 311 -4.03 -27.98 -25.69
C GLY A 311 -4.34 -27.36 -24.32
N HIS A 312 -3.79 -26.19 -24.00
CA HIS A 312 -3.96 -25.55 -22.67
C HIS A 312 -4.82 -24.29 -22.73
N ARG A 313 -5.79 -24.20 -21.80
CA ARG A 313 -6.58 -22.99 -21.53
C ARG A 313 -6.18 -22.42 -20.17
N TRP A 314 -5.61 -21.22 -20.19
CA TRP A 314 -5.15 -20.54 -18.99
C TRP A 314 -6.25 -19.68 -18.41
N ALA A 315 -6.45 -19.77 -17.10
CA ALA A 315 -7.35 -18.92 -16.35
C ALA A 315 -6.69 -18.51 -15.03
N MET A 316 -7.09 -17.36 -14.51
CA MET A 316 -6.68 -16.88 -13.20
C MET A 316 -7.91 -16.64 -12.34
N THR A 317 -7.90 -17.15 -11.12
CA THR A 317 -8.92 -16.90 -10.11
C THR A 317 -8.29 -16.16 -8.94
N ILE A 318 -8.96 -15.11 -8.47
CA ILE A 318 -8.52 -14.31 -7.34
C ILE A 318 -9.55 -14.46 -6.23
N ASP A 319 -9.11 -14.95 -5.08
CA ASP A 319 -9.93 -14.92 -3.87
C ASP A 319 -9.88 -13.51 -3.25
N LEU A 320 -10.95 -12.76 -3.45
CA LEU A 320 -11.09 -11.40 -2.92
C LEU A 320 -11.16 -11.38 -1.39
N SER A 321 -11.60 -12.46 -0.73
CA SER A 321 -11.70 -12.51 0.73
C SER A 321 -10.33 -12.53 1.43
N SER A 322 -9.31 -13.01 0.72
CA SER A 322 -7.92 -13.03 1.17
C SER A 322 -7.13 -11.77 0.74
N CYS A 323 -7.71 -10.91 -0.11
CA CYS A 323 -7.03 -9.72 -0.61
C CYS A 323 -7.10 -8.56 0.37
N ILE A 324 -5.97 -8.24 1.00
CA ILE A 324 -5.84 -7.11 1.93
C ILE A 324 -5.19 -5.86 1.30
N GLY A 325 -4.99 -5.87 -0.02
CA GLY A 325 -4.38 -4.75 -0.74
C GLY A 325 -2.89 -4.51 -0.49
N CYS A 326 -2.12 -5.52 -0.08
CA CYS A 326 -0.72 -5.38 0.35
C CYS A 326 0.26 -4.79 -0.69
N GLY A 327 -0.09 -4.73 -1.97
CA GLY A 327 0.74 -4.15 -3.04
C GLY A 327 1.85 -5.07 -3.58
N SER A 328 2.10 -6.23 -2.95
CA SER A 328 3.18 -7.13 -3.37
C SER A 328 3.00 -7.68 -4.80
N CYS A 329 1.77 -7.98 -5.21
CA CYS A 329 1.49 -8.46 -6.56
C CYS A 329 1.73 -7.39 -7.64
N LEU A 330 1.51 -6.11 -7.30
CA LEU A 330 1.78 -4.98 -8.17
C LEU A 330 3.30 -4.81 -8.37
N ILE A 331 4.07 -4.83 -7.28
CA ILE A 331 5.55 -4.74 -7.36
C ILE A 331 6.15 -5.94 -8.08
N ALA A 332 5.64 -7.15 -7.85
CA ALA A 332 6.10 -8.35 -8.54
C ALA A 332 5.86 -8.25 -10.07
N CYS A 333 4.68 -7.77 -10.47
CA CYS A 333 4.36 -7.53 -11.87
C CYS A 333 5.31 -6.49 -12.49
N GLN A 334 5.57 -5.38 -11.78
CA GLN A 334 6.50 -4.34 -12.22
C GLN A 334 7.94 -4.87 -12.35
N SER A 335 8.43 -5.64 -11.38
CA SER A 335 9.79 -6.19 -11.39
C SER A 335 10.01 -7.24 -12.47
N GLU A 336 8.99 -8.05 -12.77
CA GLU A 336 9.09 -9.13 -13.76
C GLU A 336 8.98 -8.60 -15.20
N ASN A 337 8.11 -7.61 -15.42
CA ASN A 337 7.76 -7.16 -16.77
C ASN A 337 8.51 -5.89 -17.21
N ASN A 338 9.51 -5.44 -16.44
CA ASN A 338 10.28 -4.23 -16.72
C ASN A 338 9.42 -2.97 -16.93
N VAL A 339 8.32 -2.87 -16.17
CA VAL A 339 7.41 -1.72 -16.28
C VAL A 339 8.12 -0.47 -15.73
N PRO A 340 8.20 0.63 -16.49
CA PRO A 340 8.95 1.81 -16.07
C PRO A 340 8.29 2.49 -14.87
N VAL A 341 9.08 3.22 -14.10
CA VAL A 341 8.58 4.06 -13.01
C VAL A 341 8.19 5.43 -13.52
N VAL A 342 7.01 5.90 -13.12
CA VAL A 342 6.48 7.22 -13.44
C VAL A 342 6.66 8.17 -12.25
N GLY A 343 7.09 9.40 -12.54
CA GLY A 343 7.25 10.45 -11.54
C GLY A 343 5.92 11.02 -11.05
N LYS A 344 5.95 11.67 -9.88
CA LYS A 344 4.77 12.23 -9.19
C LYS A 344 3.83 13.03 -10.11
N ASP A 345 4.37 13.91 -10.95
CA ASP A 345 3.55 14.81 -11.77
C ASP A 345 2.71 14.05 -12.82
N GLU A 346 3.29 13.03 -13.45
CA GLU A 346 2.58 12.23 -14.46
C GLU A 346 1.61 11.23 -13.80
N VAL A 347 1.93 10.70 -12.60
CA VAL A 347 0.98 9.90 -11.82
C VAL A 347 -0.24 10.73 -11.40
N ARG A 348 -0.05 12.00 -10.98
CA ARG A 348 -1.17 12.93 -10.69
C ARG A 348 -2.09 13.11 -11.90
N ARG A 349 -1.56 13.05 -13.12
CA ARG A 349 -2.33 13.16 -14.38
C ARG A 349 -2.96 11.83 -14.82
N GLY A 350 -2.96 10.80 -13.96
CA GLY A 350 -3.53 9.48 -14.25
C GLY A 350 -2.74 8.68 -15.29
N ARG A 351 -1.43 8.88 -15.36
CA ARG A 351 -0.52 8.20 -16.31
C ARG A 351 0.46 7.28 -15.61
N GLU A 352 0.04 6.65 -14.51
CA GLU A 352 0.82 5.60 -13.87
C GLU A 352 0.94 4.37 -14.77
N MET A 353 2.11 3.74 -14.77
CA MET A 353 2.35 2.53 -15.56
C MET A 353 2.25 1.32 -14.64
N HIS A 354 1.02 0.88 -14.37
CA HIS A 354 0.74 -0.33 -13.62
C HIS A 354 -0.18 -1.26 -14.43
N TRP A 355 0.32 -2.43 -14.83
CA TRP A 355 -0.49 -3.44 -15.55
C TRP A 355 -1.49 -4.15 -14.65
N LEU A 356 -1.19 -4.20 -13.35
CA LEU A 356 -2.08 -4.64 -12.30
C LEU A 356 -2.25 -3.49 -11.31
N ARG A 357 -3.49 -3.07 -11.10
CA ARG A 357 -3.86 -2.12 -10.05
C ARG A 357 -4.65 -2.83 -8.96
N ILE A 358 -4.68 -2.23 -7.77
CA ILE A 358 -5.52 -2.73 -6.67
C ILE A 358 -6.49 -1.60 -6.33
N ASP A 359 -7.74 -1.77 -6.71
CA ASP A 359 -8.78 -0.80 -6.42
C ASP A 359 -9.21 -0.96 -4.96
N ARG A 360 -9.49 0.16 -4.28
CA ARG A 360 -10.03 0.19 -2.92
C ARG A 360 -11.38 0.89 -2.94
N TYR A 361 -12.42 0.21 -2.49
CA TYR A 361 -13.76 0.79 -2.38
C TYR A 361 -14.20 0.90 -0.93
N PHE A 362 -14.68 2.09 -0.58
CA PHE A 362 -15.38 2.36 0.67
C PHE A 362 -16.88 2.17 0.50
N SER A 363 -17.56 1.71 1.55
CA SER A 363 -19.03 1.73 1.60
C SER A 363 -19.57 3.15 1.74
N SER A 364 -20.73 3.40 1.14
CA SER A 364 -21.53 4.61 1.33
C SER A 364 -22.86 4.31 2.06
N ASP A 365 -23.45 5.32 2.69
CA ASP A 365 -24.74 5.20 3.40
C ASP A 365 -25.95 5.02 2.44
N GLU A 366 -25.73 5.31 1.15
CA GLU A 366 -26.64 5.07 0.02
C GLU A 366 -26.63 3.60 -0.45
N GLU A 367 -25.68 2.80 0.03
CA GLU A 367 -25.56 1.37 -0.28
C GLU A 367 -26.06 0.50 0.87
N ALA A 368 -26.75 -0.61 0.57
CA ALA A 368 -27.13 -1.59 1.59
C ALA A 368 -25.93 -2.45 2.01
N THR A 369 -25.13 -2.83 1.01
CA THR A 369 -23.81 -3.45 1.09
C THR A 369 -22.98 -2.91 -0.07
N ILE A 370 -21.65 -3.02 -0.03
CA ILE A 370 -20.80 -2.48 -1.11
C ILE A 370 -21.26 -3.08 -2.44
N GLY A 371 -21.62 -2.20 -3.39
CA GLY A 371 -22.09 -2.61 -4.71
C GLY A 371 -23.60 -2.86 -4.82
N THR A 372 -24.38 -2.78 -3.74
CA THR A 372 -25.83 -3.04 -3.76
C THR A 372 -26.62 -1.80 -3.36
N ARG A 373 -27.59 -1.43 -4.20
CA ARG A 373 -28.48 -0.27 -3.95
C ARG A 373 -29.32 -0.51 -2.71
N LYS A 374 -29.46 0.53 -1.88
CA LYS A 374 -30.38 0.52 -0.74
C LYS A 374 -31.83 0.80 -1.14
N SER A 375 -32.02 1.64 -2.15
CA SER A 375 -33.33 1.96 -2.75
C SER A 375 -33.18 2.18 -4.25
N ASP A 376 -34.29 2.12 -4.99
CA ASP A 376 -34.28 2.35 -6.44
C ASP A 376 -33.94 3.80 -6.80
N ASP A 377 -34.31 4.77 -5.95
CA ASP A 377 -34.00 6.19 -6.08
C ASP A 377 -32.66 6.53 -5.40
N ILE A 378 -31.56 6.04 -5.97
CA ILE A 378 -30.21 6.34 -5.46
C ILE A 378 -29.81 7.79 -5.78
N ASN A 379 -29.38 8.54 -4.75
CA ASN A 379 -28.75 9.84 -4.97
C ASN A 379 -27.27 9.63 -5.32
N TYR A 380 -26.94 9.75 -6.60
CA TYR A 380 -25.56 9.57 -7.08
C TYR A 380 -24.58 10.58 -6.47
N GLY A 381 -24.98 11.82 -6.21
CA GLY A 381 -24.10 12.79 -5.56
C GLY A 381 -23.70 12.35 -4.15
N ASN A 382 -24.65 11.80 -3.39
CA ASN A 382 -24.36 11.28 -2.06
C ASN A 382 -23.60 9.95 -2.09
N ALA A 383 -23.84 9.12 -3.11
CA ALA A 383 -23.20 7.82 -3.24
C ALA A 383 -21.68 7.91 -3.47
N GLU A 384 -21.19 9.05 -3.99
CA GLU A 384 -19.75 9.33 -4.16
C GLU A 384 -19.05 9.56 -2.81
N HIS A 385 -19.81 9.95 -1.79
CA HIS A 385 -19.30 10.20 -0.46
C HIS A 385 -19.29 8.90 0.37
N PRO A 386 -18.12 8.49 0.90
CA PRO A 386 -18.02 7.34 1.77
C PRO A 386 -18.66 7.63 3.14
N SER A 387 -19.20 6.59 3.77
CA SER A 387 -19.73 6.67 5.15
C SER A 387 -18.63 7.12 6.13
N LEU A 388 -19.02 7.72 7.25
CA LEU A 388 -18.08 8.16 8.29
C LEU A 388 -17.20 7.02 8.83
N ASN A 389 -17.77 5.81 8.93
CA ASN A 389 -17.07 4.58 9.31
C ASN A 389 -17.35 3.49 8.25
N PRO A 390 -16.62 3.51 7.12
CA PRO A 390 -16.93 2.65 6.00
C PRO A 390 -16.31 1.26 6.15
N LYS A 391 -16.92 0.28 5.49
CA LYS A 391 -16.25 -0.98 5.15
C LYS A 391 -15.30 -0.74 3.98
N VAL A 392 -14.24 -1.54 3.91
CA VAL A 392 -13.21 -1.43 2.87
C VAL A 392 -13.10 -2.75 2.13
N VAL A 393 -13.12 -2.71 0.81
CA VAL A 393 -12.87 -3.87 -0.06
C VAL A 393 -11.74 -3.57 -1.02
N HIS A 394 -10.92 -4.58 -1.27
CA HIS A 394 -9.85 -4.53 -2.26
C HIS A 394 -10.16 -5.44 -3.44
N MET A 395 -9.93 -4.93 -4.65
CA MET A 395 -10.10 -5.70 -5.88
C MET A 395 -8.88 -5.48 -6.78
N PRO A 396 -7.99 -6.47 -6.91
CA PRO A 396 -6.94 -6.45 -7.91
C PRO A 396 -7.57 -6.51 -9.30
N MET A 397 -7.20 -5.56 -10.16
CA MET A 397 -7.67 -5.44 -11.53
C MET A 397 -6.48 -5.47 -12.48
N MET A 398 -6.57 -6.31 -13.50
CA MET A 398 -5.58 -6.48 -14.55
C MET A 398 -6.30 -6.71 -15.89
N CYS A 399 -5.56 -6.95 -16.97
CA CYS A 399 -6.16 -7.51 -18.18
C CYS A 399 -6.76 -8.89 -17.88
N HIS A 400 -8.05 -9.08 -18.15
CA HIS A 400 -8.75 -10.36 -17.92
C HIS A 400 -8.61 -11.35 -19.08
N HIS A 401 -7.90 -10.98 -20.17
CA HIS A 401 -7.73 -11.81 -21.37
C HIS A 401 -9.07 -12.35 -21.89
N CYS A 402 -9.98 -11.43 -22.21
CA CYS A 402 -11.35 -11.77 -22.64
C CYS A 402 -11.33 -12.57 -23.96
N ASN A 403 -12.20 -13.58 -24.10
CA ASN A 403 -12.36 -14.29 -25.38
C ASN A 403 -12.90 -13.36 -26.46
N HIS A 404 -14.02 -12.67 -26.20
CA HIS A 404 -14.53 -11.61 -27.06
C HIS A 404 -13.91 -10.28 -26.63
N ALA A 405 -12.62 -10.11 -26.89
CA ALA A 405 -11.88 -8.92 -26.48
C ALA A 405 -12.27 -7.69 -27.32
N PRO A 406 -12.89 -6.65 -26.74
CA PRO A 406 -13.21 -5.43 -27.48
C PRO A 406 -11.94 -4.64 -27.88
N CYS A 407 -10.81 -4.89 -27.24
CA CYS A 407 -9.53 -4.25 -27.55
C CYS A 407 -8.77 -4.88 -28.73
N GLU A 408 -9.23 -6.03 -29.25
CA GLU A 408 -8.59 -6.73 -30.39
C GLU A 408 -9.40 -6.64 -31.69
N ARG A 409 -10.63 -6.09 -31.64
CA ARG A 409 -11.58 -6.06 -32.76
C ARG A 409 -11.18 -5.12 -33.89
#